data_AF-A0A355WM24-F1
#
_entry.id   AF-A0A355WM24-F1
#
_cell.length_a   1.000
_cell.length_b   1.000
_cell.length_c   1.000
_cell.angle_alpha   90.00
_cell.angle_beta   90.00
_cell.angle_gamma   90.00
#
_symmetry.space_group_name_H-M   'P 1'
#
loop_
_entity.id
_entity.type
_entity.pdbx_description
1 polymer ?
#
loop_
_entity_poly.entity_id
_entity_poly.type
_entity_poly.pdbx_seq_one_letter_code
_entity_poly.pdbx_strand_id
1 'polypeptide(L)'
;MAQKSTIYKVELSVSDMDRHYYETHKLTVAKHPSETAERLMVRILAFALNANEQLEMTRGLSTDDEPDIWQKSLSGELELWVALGLPSEKVVRQSCGKAD
;
A
#
# COMPACT_ATOMS: atom_id res chain seq x y z
N MET A 1 -3.00 -12.41 24.27
CA MET A 1 -2.43 -12.93 23.01
C MET A 1 -2.89 -12.03 21.88
N ALA A 2 -1.98 -11.51 21.05
CA ALA A 2 -2.36 -10.66 19.92
C ALA A 2 -3.16 -11.48 18.89
N GLN A 3 -4.27 -10.93 18.43
CA GLN A 3 -5.13 -11.57 17.45
C GLN A 3 -4.37 -11.68 16.12
N LYS A 4 -4.43 -12.84 15.45
CA LYS A 4 -3.68 -13.06 14.20
C LYS A 4 -4.33 -12.27 13.06
N SER A 5 -3.51 -11.75 12.14
CA SER A 5 -4.01 -11.11 10.92
C SER A 5 -4.80 -12.08 10.05
N THR A 6 -5.82 -11.56 9.36
CA THR A 6 -6.57 -12.32 8.34
C THR A 6 -5.92 -12.11 6.98
N ILE A 7 -5.65 -13.19 6.24
CA ILE A 7 -5.04 -13.10 4.91
C ILE A 7 -6.14 -13.08 3.84
N TYR A 8 -6.10 -12.08 2.98
CA TYR A 8 -6.92 -11.96 1.78
C TYR A 8 -6.07 -12.21 0.55
N LYS A 9 -6.61 -12.97 -0.41
CA LYS A 9 -6.07 -13.13 -1.75
C LYS A 9 -6.94 -12.30 -2.69
N VAL A 10 -6.32 -11.35 -3.37
CA VAL A 10 -7.02 -10.40 -4.25
C VAL A 10 -6.42 -10.55 -5.63
N GLU A 11 -7.26 -10.82 -6.62
CA GLU A 11 -6.90 -10.70 -8.03
C GLU A 11 -7.47 -9.37 -8.53
N LEU A 12 -6.59 -8.45 -8.91
CA LEU A 12 -6.93 -7.10 -9.31
C LEU A 12 -6.48 -6.88 -10.75
N SER A 13 -7.44 -6.82 -11.67
CA SER A 13 -7.19 -6.38 -13.04
C SER A 13 -7.40 -4.87 -13.15
N VAL A 14 -6.35 -4.16 -13.54
CA VAL A 14 -6.35 -2.71 -13.73
C VAL A 14 -6.37 -2.42 -15.23
N SER A 15 -7.27 -1.54 -15.66
CA SER A 15 -7.34 -1.02 -17.03
C SER A 15 -7.42 0.49 -16.95
N ASP A 16 -6.26 1.12 -16.79
CA ASP A 16 -6.10 2.56 -16.68
C ASP A 16 -5.80 3.14 -18.07
N MET A 17 -6.80 3.84 -18.62
CA MET A 17 -6.71 4.42 -19.96
C MET A 17 -5.84 5.67 -19.99
N ASP A 18 -5.72 6.39 -18.87
CA ASP A 18 -4.97 7.64 -18.78
C ASP A 18 -3.46 7.36 -18.77
N ARG A 19 -3.05 6.29 -18.07
CA ARG A 19 -1.64 5.83 -18.00
C ARG A 19 -1.30 4.75 -19.04
N HIS A 20 -2.29 4.29 -19.81
CA HIS A 20 -2.19 3.12 -20.69
C HIS A 20 -1.66 1.86 -19.97
N TYR A 21 -2.12 1.64 -18.74
CA TYR A 21 -1.68 0.54 -17.88
C TYR A 21 -2.74 -0.56 -17.81
N TYR A 22 -2.39 -1.76 -18.27
CA TYR A 22 -3.31 -2.89 -18.42
C TYR A 22 -2.70 -4.16 -17.85
N GLU A 23 -2.79 -4.33 -16.53
CA GLU A 23 -2.14 -5.44 -15.83
C GLU A 23 -3.07 -6.14 -14.86
N THR A 24 -2.74 -7.39 -14.53
CA THR A 24 -3.42 -8.15 -13.48
C THR A 24 -2.48 -8.47 -12.33
N HIS A 25 -2.77 -7.94 -11.16
CA HIS A 25 -2.00 -8.14 -9.94
C HIS A 25 -2.63 -9.20 -9.03
N LYS A 26 -1.83 -10.18 -8.62
CA LYS A 26 -2.23 -11.19 -7.63
C LYS A 26 -1.66 -10.81 -6.26
N LEU A 27 -2.46 -10.10 -5.47
CA LEU A 27 -2.06 -9.56 -4.18
C LEU A 27 -2.36 -10.55 -3.05
N THR A 28 -1.45 -10.61 -2.08
CA THR A 28 -1.68 -11.26 -0.78
C THR A 28 -1.65 -10.19 0.29
N VAL A 29 -2.80 -9.88 0.87
CA VAL A 29 -2.95 -8.75 1.80
C VAL A 29 -3.24 -9.28 3.21
N ALA A 30 -2.40 -8.91 4.17
CA ALA A 30 -2.65 -9.18 5.58
C ALA A 30 -3.47 -8.03 6.19
N LYS A 31 -4.71 -8.33 6.58
CA LYS A 31 -5.58 -7.42 7.34
C LYS A 31 -5.24 -7.53 8.82
N HIS A 32 -4.71 -6.45 9.41
CA HIS A 32 -4.48 -6.37 10.86
C HIS A 32 -5.82 -6.45 11.62
N PRO A 33 -5.89 -7.02 12.84
CA PRO A 33 -7.15 -7.08 13.60
C PRO A 33 -7.82 -5.72 13.80
N SER A 34 -7.04 -4.66 13.98
CA SER A 34 -7.52 -3.28 14.13
C SER A 34 -7.83 -2.57 12.81
N GLU A 35 -7.50 -3.19 11.66
CA GLU A 35 -7.86 -2.63 10.35
C GLU A 35 -9.33 -2.92 10.05
N THR A 36 -10.08 -1.91 9.61
CA THR A 36 -11.48 -2.11 9.19
C THR A 36 -11.55 -2.68 7.77
N ALA A 37 -12.69 -3.24 7.38
CA ALA A 37 -12.88 -3.74 6.02
C ALA A 37 -12.80 -2.61 5.00
N GLU A 38 -13.37 -1.45 5.34
CA GLU A 38 -13.34 -0.24 4.52
C GLU A 38 -11.91 0.24 4.27
N ARG A 39 -11.09 0.30 5.33
CA ARG A 39 -9.68 0.70 5.19
C ARG A 39 -8.89 -0.27 4.33
N LEU A 40 -9.11 -1.58 4.48
CA LEU A 40 -8.50 -2.59 3.60
C LEU A 40 -8.87 -2.33 2.13
N MET A 41 -10.14 -2.03 1.85
CA MET A 41 -10.58 -1.71 0.49
C MET A 41 -9.97 -0.42 -0.04
N VAL A 42 -9.78 0.60 0.81
CA VAL A 42 -9.08 1.84 0.42
C VAL A 42 -7.60 1.55 0.09
N ARG A 43 -6.94 0.63 0.78
CA ARG A 43 -5.57 0.20 0.41
C ARG A 43 -5.54 -0.45 -0.97
N ILE A 44 -6.50 -1.33 -1.27
CA ILE A 44 -6.60 -1.97 -2.58
C ILE A 44 -6.89 -0.93 -3.67
N LEU A 45 -7.76 0.06 -3.38
CA LEU A 45 -8.02 1.16 -4.30
C LEU A 45 -6.78 2.04 -4.51
N ALA A 46 -6.05 2.38 -3.46
CA ALA A 46 -4.80 3.13 -3.55
C ALA A 46 -3.75 2.38 -4.37
N PHE A 47 -3.68 1.04 -4.23
CA PHE A 47 -2.85 0.20 -5.08
C PHE A 47 -3.27 0.32 -6.55
N ALA A 48 -4.57 0.18 -6.85
CA ALA A 48 -5.10 0.28 -8.22
C ALA A 48 -4.79 1.64 -8.87
N LEU A 49 -4.98 2.73 -8.12
CA LEU A 49 -4.71 4.10 -8.60
C LEU A 49 -3.23 4.36 -8.90
N ASN A 50 -2.34 3.67 -8.19
CA ASN A 50 -0.89 3.81 -8.34
C ASN A 50 -0.26 2.59 -9.00
N ALA A 51 -1.06 1.74 -9.66
CA ALA A 51 -0.64 0.41 -10.07
C ALA A 51 0.66 0.45 -10.89
N ASN A 52 1.59 -0.40 -10.49
CA ASN A 52 2.93 -0.53 -11.03
C ASN A 52 3.46 -1.92 -10.64
N GLU A 53 4.36 -2.49 -11.44
CA GLU A 53 4.94 -3.81 -11.18
C GLU A 53 5.79 -3.86 -9.90
N GLN A 54 6.42 -2.75 -9.53
CA GLN A 54 7.25 -2.60 -8.34
C GLN A 54 6.46 -2.08 -7.12
N LEU A 55 5.14 -1.88 -7.24
CA LEU A 55 4.30 -1.45 -6.13
C LEU A 55 4.03 -2.62 -5.18
N GLU A 56 4.19 -2.40 -3.88
CA GLU A 56 4.04 -3.44 -2.86
C GLU A 56 3.05 -3.05 -1.75
N MET A 57 2.28 -4.04 -1.30
CA MET A 57 1.52 -3.94 -0.06
C MET A 57 2.44 -4.19 1.14
N THR A 58 2.40 -3.30 2.11
CA THR A 58 3.26 -3.34 3.30
C THR A 58 2.47 -3.74 4.55
N ARG A 59 3.10 -3.64 5.73
CA ARG A 59 2.44 -3.90 7.01
C ARG A 59 1.53 -2.76 7.51
N GLY A 60 1.62 -1.57 6.90
CA GLY A 60 0.75 -0.42 7.19
C GLY A 60 0.58 -0.19 8.69
N LEU A 61 -0.68 -0.11 9.15
CA LEU A 61 -1.09 0.06 10.56
C LEU A 61 -0.40 -0.86 11.59
N SER A 62 0.25 -1.93 11.17
CA SER A 62 0.97 -2.82 12.09
C SER A 62 2.33 -2.25 12.54
N THR A 63 2.82 -1.18 11.90
CA THR A 63 4.12 -0.55 12.18
C THR A 63 4.12 0.94 11.84
N ASP A 64 4.90 1.74 12.55
CA ASP A 64 5.06 3.17 12.24
C ASP A 64 6.14 3.43 11.16
N ASP A 65 6.89 2.40 10.78
CA ASP A 65 8.08 2.55 9.91
C ASP A 65 7.78 2.30 8.42
N GLU A 66 6.61 1.76 8.09
CA GLU A 66 6.19 1.43 6.72
C GLU A 66 4.92 2.23 6.34
N PRO A 67 4.76 2.61 5.05
CA PRO A 67 3.50 3.16 4.54
C PRO A 67 2.41 2.10 4.49
N ASP A 68 1.26 2.38 3.88
CA ASP A 68 0.25 1.37 3.53
C ASP A 68 0.58 0.61 2.22
N ILE A 69 1.20 1.33 1.28
CA ILE A 69 1.82 0.84 0.05
C ILE A 69 3.03 1.69 -0.29
N TRP A 70 4.03 1.11 -0.93
CA TRP A 70 5.18 1.84 -1.48
C TRP A 70 5.57 1.31 -2.86
N GLN A 71 6.39 2.08 -3.56
CA GLN A 71 7.16 1.64 -4.71
C GLN A 71 8.63 1.87 -4.43
N LYS A 72 9.47 0.89 -4.74
CA LYS A 72 10.92 1.06 -4.73
C LYS A 72 11.48 0.83 -6.12
N SER A 73 12.51 1.59 -6.46
CA SER A 73 13.32 1.37 -7.66
C SER A 73 14.08 0.05 -7.55
N LEU A 74 14.70 -0.36 -8.66
CA LEU A 74 15.58 -1.54 -8.68
C LEU A 74 16.85 -1.36 -7.84
N SER A 75 17.26 -0.12 -7.54
CA SER A 75 18.36 0.19 -6.61
C SER A 75 17.90 0.21 -5.14
N GLY A 76 16.60 0.06 -4.87
CA GLY A 76 16.01 0.07 -3.54
C GLY A 76 15.67 1.47 -3.01
N GLU A 77 15.81 2.51 -3.85
CA GLU A 77 15.36 3.87 -3.55
C GLU A 77 13.83 3.91 -3.54
N LEU A 78 13.26 4.72 -2.66
CA LEU A 78 11.82 4.75 -2.44
C LEU A 78 11.21 5.83 -3.35
N GLU A 79 10.49 5.41 -4.38
CA GLU A 79 9.93 6.31 -5.40
C GLU A 79 8.50 6.75 -5.06
N LEU A 80 7.78 5.97 -4.25
CA LEU A 80 6.42 6.30 -3.84
C LEU A 80 6.14 5.86 -2.40
N TRP A 81 5.56 6.75 -1.61
CA TRP A 81 5.05 6.49 -0.27
C TRP A 81 3.58 6.89 -0.17
N VAL A 82 2.70 5.94 0.13
CA VAL A 82 1.27 6.24 0.34
C VAL A 82 0.85 5.84 1.74
N ALA A 83 0.40 6.82 2.52
CA ALA A 83 -0.19 6.62 3.84
C ALA A 83 -1.68 7.00 3.80
N LEU A 84 -2.53 6.19 4.42
CA LEU A 84 -3.98 6.38 4.41
C LEU A 84 -4.51 6.89 5.74
N GLY A 85 -5.61 7.63 5.67
CA GLY A 85 -6.32 8.18 6.82
C GLY A 85 -5.79 9.56 7.19
N LEU A 86 -5.57 9.79 8.48
CA LEU A 86 -5.06 11.04 9.03
C LEU A 86 -3.67 10.79 9.63
N PRO A 87 -2.60 10.76 8.81
CA PRO A 87 -1.26 10.48 9.32
C PRO A 87 -0.81 11.58 10.28
N SER A 88 -0.05 11.18 11.31
CA SER A 88 0.57 12.14 12.23
C SER A 88 1.63 12.98 11.52
N GLU A 89 1.96 14.15 12.08
CA GLU A 89 3.04 15.00 11.56
C GLU A 89 4.37 14.24 11.43
N LYS A 90 4.65 13.33 12.37
CA LYS A 90 5.84 12.46 12.31
C LYS A 90 5.86 11.62 11.04
N VAL A 91 4.75 10.98 10.70
CA VAL A 91 4.63 10.11 9.50
C VAL A 91 4.75 10.96 8.24
N VAL A 92 4.08 12.11 8.18
CA VAL A 92 4.16 13.04 7.04
C VAL A 92 5.59 13.54 6.83
N ARG A 93 6.29 13.94 7.90
CA ARG A 93 7.68 14.38 7.82
C ARG A 93 8.60 13.26 7.37
N GLN A 94 8.38 12.05 7.89
CA GLN A 94 9.14 10.87 7.51
C GLN A 94 8.93 10.49 6.04
N SER A 95 7.70 10.59 5.53
CA SER A 95 7.41 10.26 4.12
C SER A 95 8.09 11.23 3.16
N CYS A 96 8.02 12.54 3.43
CA CYS A 96 8.64 13.55 2.57
C CYS A 96 10.17 13.52 2.59
N GLY A 97 10.79 12.94 3.63
CA GLY A 97 12.25 12.78 3.69
C GLY A 97 12.75 11.45 3.12
N LYS A 98 11.85 10.54 2.74
CA LYS A 98 12.18 9.18 2.31
C LYS A 98 11.84 8.90 0.86
N ALA A 99 10.80 9.53 0.32
CA ALA A 99 10.38 9.40 -1.07
C ALA A 99 10.62 10.70 -1.83
N ASP A 100 10.95 10.57 -3.12
CA ASP A 100 11.19 11.69 -4.05
C ASP A 100 9.90 12.47 -4.38
#